data_AF-A0A351GQP7-F1
#
_entry.id   AF-A0A351GQP7-F1
#
_cell.length_a   1.000
_cell.length_b   1.000
_cell.length_c   1.000
_cell.angle_alpha   90.00
_cell.angle_beta   90.00
_cell.angle_gamma   90.00
#
_symmetry.space_group_name_H-M   'P 1'
#
loop_
_entity.id
_entity.type
_entity.pdbx_description
1 polymer ?
#
loop_
_entity_poly.entity_id
_entity_poly.type
_entity_poly.pdbx_seq_one_letter_code
_entity_poly.pdbx_strand_id
1 'polypeptide(L)'
;MYTFTLGFIYPIQKILAAESLAVVGLLFLPHGVRVVAFHYLGSRAIFHLLPASYLTWVITVYGSDLDLHPLAPIASILACYLGYKMHNAINKTRKEQLLNNTWVNLLVMSGIMSIIDGATLALLNFDGDFLTGVFGYLIGDIAGAFFFMVIALYIYRYNKFLSSNFG
;
A
#
# COMPACT_ATOMS: atom_id res chain seq x y z
N MET A 1 -10.29 -1.06 7.55
CA MET A 1 -9.72 -0.89 6.19
C MET A 1 -9.85 -2.17 5.36
N TYR A 2 -9.40 -3.33 5.86
CA TYR A 2 -9.51 -4.63 5.16
C TYR A 2 -10.94 -5.13 4.91
N THR A 3 -11.87 -4.94 5.85
CA THR A 3 -13.29 -5.26 5.63
C THR A 3 -13.90 -4.45 4.47
N PHE A 4 -13.37 -3.27 4.19
CA PHE A 4 -13.85 -2.41 3.11
C PHE A 4 -13.24 -2.83 1.77
N THR A 5 -11.93 -3.13 1.74
CA THR A 5 -11.25 -3.64 0.54
C THR A 5 -11.70 -5.04 0.15
N LEU A 6 -11.72 -6.00 1.08
CA LEU A 6 -12.10 -7.39 0.79
C LEU A 6 -13.63 -7.59 0.79
N GLY A 7 -14.37 -6.86 1.64
CA GLY A 7 -15.82 -7.05 1.76
C GLY A 7 -16.66 -6.25 0.77
N PHE A 8 -16.14 -5.15 0.22
CA PHE A 8 -16.90 -4.26 -0.69
C PHE A 8 -16.21 -4.04 -2.03
N ILE A 9 -14.92 -3.69 -2.02
CA ILE A 9 -14.19 -3.36 -3.26
C ILE A 9 -13.86 -4.62 -4.06
N TYR A 10 -13.43 -5.69 -3.41
CA TYR A 10 -13.10 -6.97 -4.04
C TYR A 10 -14.30 -7.63 -4.77
N PRO A 11 -15.52 -7.75 -4.18
CA PRO A 11 -16.66 -8.31 -4.90
C PRO A 11 -17.11 -7.41 -6.07
N ILE A 12 -17.04 -6.08 -5.92
CA ILE A 12 -17.33 -5.13 -7.00
C ILE A 12 -16.30 -5.24 -8.13
N GLN A 13 -15.02 -5.41 -7.81
CA GLN A 13 -13.95 -5.64 -8.79
C GLN A 13 -14.12 -6.98 -9.51
N LYS A 14 -14.57 -8.03 -8.81
CA LYS A 14 -14.89 -9.34 -9.41
C LYS A 14 -16.08 -9.28 -10.38
N ILE A 15 -17.03 -8.37 -10.15
CA ILE A 15 -18.18 -8.15 -11.05
C ILE A 15 -17.78 -7.29 -12.27
N LEU A 16 -16.89 -6.32 -12.08
CA LEU A 16 -16.50 -5.35 -13.13
C LEU A 16 -15.28 -5.76 -13.96
N ALA A 17 -14.41 -6.64 -13.46
CA ALA A 17 -13.16 -7.04 -14.12
C ALA A 17 -12.92 -8.56 -14.03
N ALA A 18 -12.29 -9.12 -15.07
CA ALA A 18 -11.97 -10.55 -15.19
C ALA A 18 -11.15 -11.08 -13.99
N GLU A 19 -11.30 -12.37 -13.66
CA GLU A 19 -10.72 -13.02 -12.46
C GLU A 19 -9.21 -12.77 -12.26
N SER A 20 -8.44 -12.54 -13.34
CA SER A 20 -7.01 -12.22 -13.25
C SER A 20 -6.72 -10.84 -12.65
N LEU A 21 -7.62 -9.87 -12.79
CA LEU A 21 -7.50 -8.52 -12.20
C LEU A 21 -7.93 -8.48 -10.73
N ALA A 22 -8.71 -9.46 -10.27
CA ALA A 22 -9.10 -9.58 -8.86
C ALA A 22 -7.91 -9.98 -7.97
N VAL A 23 -6.98 -10.79 -8.49
CA VAL A 23 -5.69 -11.11 -7.84
C VAL A 23 -4.77 -9.89 -7.78
N VAL A 24 -4.88 -8.99 -8.77
CA VAL A 24 -4.06 -7.77 -8.91
C VAL A 24 -4.45 -6.67 -7.91
N GLY A 25 -5.61 -6.76 -7.26
CA GLY A 25 -5.93 -5.87 -6.14
C GLY A 25 -5.81 -4.39 -6.50
N LEU A 26 -6.56 -3.96 -7.52
CA LEU A 26 -6.58 -2.60 -8.09
C LEU A 26 -6.75 -1.46 -7.07
N LEU A 27 -7.16 -1.76 -5.84
CA LEU A 27 -7.23 -0.82 -4.73
C LEU A 27 -6.57 -1.41 -3.48
N PHE A 28 -5.25 -1.57 -3.51
CA PHE A 28 -4.49 -2.06 -2.36
C PHE A 28 -4.28 -0.95 -1.31
N LEU A 29 -5.37 -0.57 -0.61
CA LEU A 29 -5.32 0.34 0.55
C LEU A 29 -4.23 -0.01 1.59
N PRO A 30 -3.91 -1.29 1.84
CA PRO A 30 -2.85 -1.65 2.78
C PRO A 30 -1.50 -1.03 2.45
N HIS A 31 -1.19 -0.86 1.16
CA HIS A 31 0.06 -0.25 0.73
C HIS A 31 0.14 1.22 1.14
N GLY A 32 -0.93 2.00 0.90
CA GLY A 32 -1.00 3.41 1.33
C GLY A 32 -0.80 3.58 2.85
N VAL A 33 -1.36 2.67 3.65
CA VAL A 33 -1.15 2.65 5.11
C VAL A 33 0.31 2.39 5.48
N ARG A 34 0.99 1.46 4.78
CA ARG A 34 2.43 1.19 4.99
C ARG A 34 3.27 2.42 4.68
N VAL A 35 3.02 3.09 3.55
CA VAL A 35 3.73 4.31 3.15
C VAL A 35 3.59 5.38 4.23
N VAL A 36 2.37 5.66 4.68
CA VAL A 36 2.13 6.65 5.74
C VAL A 36 2.78 6.24 7.07
N ALA A 37 2.70 4.96 7.45
CA ALA A 37 3.35 4.46 8.65
C ALA A 37 4.87 4.64 8.60
N PHE A 38 5.54 4.32 7.48
CA PHE A 38 6.97 4.55 7.31
C PHE A 38 7.33 6.03 7.27
N HIS A 39 6.46 6.90 6.75
CA HIS A 39 6.67 8.34 6.76
C HIS A 39 6.70 8.92 8.18
N TYR A 40 5.75 8.51 9.04
CA TYR A 40 5.62 9.05 10.40
C TYR A 40 6.45 8.32 11.46
N LEU A 41 6.54 6.98 11.38
CA LEU A 41 7.22 6.15 12.39
C LEU A 41 8.62 5.70 11.95
N GLY A 42 9.01 5.93 10.69
CA GLY A 42 10.30 5.50 10.15
C GLY A 42 10.50 4.00 10.26
N SER A 43 11.68 3.58 10.74
CA SER A 43 12.00 2.15 10.93
C SER A 43 11.14 1.45 12.00
N ARG A 44 10.53 2.19 12.93
CA ARG A 44 9.66 1.62 13.97
C ARG A 44 8.31 1.16 13.41
N ALA A 45 7.97 1.56 12.18
CA ALA A 45 6.76 1.12 11.50
C ALA A 45 6.72 -0.41 11.33
N ILE A 46 7.87 -1.07 11.20
CA ILE A 46 7.98 -2.53 11.04
C ILE A 46 7.26 -3.27 12.17
N PHE A 47 7.51 -2.88 13.43
CA PHE A 47 6.92 -3.53 14.59
C PHE A 47 5.40 -3.34 14.67
N HIS A 48 4.89 -2.22 14.18
CA HIS A 48 3.46 -1.90 14.20
C HIS A 48 2.73 -2.55 13.02
N LEU A 49 3.40 -2.68 11.87
CA LEU A 49 2.85 -3.24 10.64
C LEU A 49 2.86 -4.76 10.63
N LEU A 50 3.81 -5.41 11.31
CA LEU A 50 3.92 -6.87 11.40
C LEU A 50 2.63 -7.56 11.89
N PRO A 51 2.08 -7.22 13.07
CA PRO A 51 0.87 -7.89 13.57
C PRO A 51 -0.33 -7.62 12.66
N ALA A 52 -0.47 -6.41 12.13
CA ALA A 52 -1.54 -6.07 11.20
C ALA A 52 -1.44 -6.85 9.87
N SER A 53 -0.23 -7.04 9.36
CA SER A 53 0.02 -7.74 8.09
C SER A 53 -0.18 -9.25 8.23
N TYR A 54 0.19 -9.84 9.37
CA TYR A 54 -0.08 -11.25 9.65
C TYR A 54 -1.56 -11.53 9.87
N LEU A 55 -2.27 -10.64 10.58
CA LEU A 55 -3.72 -10.74 10.74
C LEU A 55 -4.41 -10.69 9.37
N THR A 56 -3.95 -9.82 8.48
CA THR A 56 -4.42 -9.75 7.10
C THR A 56 -4.17 -11.07 6.37
N TRP A 57 -2.98 -11.63 6.45
CA TRP A 57 -2.65 -12.91 5.82
C TRP A 57 -3.57 -14.03 6.31
N VAL A 58 -3.82 -14.12 7.62
CA VAL A 58 -4.75 -15.10 8.21
C VAL A 58 -6.16 -14.93 7.62
N ILE A 59 -6.68 -13.70 7.55
CA ILE A 59 -8.02 -13.46 6.98
C ILE A 59 -8.06 -13.84 5.50
N THR A 60 -7.01 -13.54 4.73
CA THR A 60 -6.99 -13.83 3.29
C THR A 60 -6.89 -15.34 3.01
N VAL A 61 -6.02 -16.05 3.73
CA VAL A 61 -5.83 -17.50 3.54
C VAL A 61 -7.05 -18.28 4.03
N TYR A 62 -7.52 -18.03 5.25
CA TYR A 62 -8.60 -18.81 5.85
C TYR A 62 -10.01 -18.27 5.54
N GLY A 63 -10.13 -17.02 5.08
CA GLY A 63 -11.41 -16.37 4.82
C GLY A 63 -11.74 -16.18 3.33
N SER A 64 -10.77 -16.34 2.43
CA SER A 64 -10.99 -16.18 0.98
C SER A 64 -10.32 -17.26 0.11
N ASP A 65 -9.84 -18.35 0.72
CA ASP A 65 -9.23 -19.52 0.03
C ASP A 65 -8.11 -19.15 -0.98
N LEU A 66 -7.39 -18.06 -0.69
CA LEU A 66 -6.27 -17.58 -1.49
C LEU A 66 -4.96 -18.13 -0.89
N ASP A 67 -4.31 -19.04 -1.61
CA ASP A 67 -3.01 -19.60 -1.23
C ASP A 67 -1.90 -18.53 -1.38
N LEU A 68 -1.64 -17.81 -0.29
CA LEU A 68 -0.50 -16.89 -0.19
C LEU A 68 0.60 -17.47 0.69
N HIS A 69 1.85 -17.33 0.24
CA HIS A 69 2.99 -17.81 0.99
C HIS A 69 3.08 -17.11 2.38
N PRO A 70 3.28 -17.85 3.50
CA PRO A 70 3.34 -17.28 4.86
C PRO A 70 4.43 -16.21 5.05
N LEU A 71 5.42 -16.19 4.15
CA LEU A 71 6.53 -15.25 4.16
C LEU A 71 6.22 -13.94 3.41
N ALA A 72 5.12 -13.87 2.65
CA ALA A 72 4.74 -12.70 1.88
C ALA A 72 4.57 -11.43 2.74
N PRO A 73 3.98 -11.47 3.95
CA PRO A 73 3.88 -10.29 4.82
C PRO A 73 5.24 -9.74 5.24
N ILE A 74 6.18 -10.62 5.60
CA ILE A 74 7.55 -10.22 5.98
C ILE A 74 8.28 -9.64 4.78
N ALA A 75 8.24 -10.34 3.64
CA ALA A 75 8.90 -9.93 2.42
C ALA A 75 8.41 -8.53 1.96
N SER A 76 7.10 -8.30 2.03
CA SER A 76 6.49 -7.00 1.71
C SER A 76 6.92 -5.87 2.64
N ILE A 77 6.96 -6.11 3.95
CA ILE A 77 7.40 -5.10 4.93
C ILE A 77 8.88 -4.76 4.73
N LEU A 78 9.72 -5.75 4.44
CA LEU A 78 11.14 -5.53 4.17
C LEU A 78 11.35 -4.76 2.85
N ALA A 79 10.59 -5.09 1.80
CA ALA A 79 10.58 -4.36 0.54
C ALA A 79 10.20 -2.89 0.74
N CYS A 80 9.12 -2.64 1.48
CA CYS A 80 8.69 -1.30 1.89
C CYS A 80 9.76 -0.55 2.69
N TYR A 81 10.45 -1.23 3.61
CA TYR A 81 11.54 -0.64 4.39
C TYR A 81 12.74 -0.25 3.52
N LEU A 82 13.11 -1.09 2.54
CA LEU A 82 14.14 -0.76 1.56
C LEU A 82 13.74 0.44 0.72
N GLY A 83 12.49 0.51 0.27
CA GLY A 83 11.94 1.65 -0.45
C GLY A 83 12.02 2.94 0.36
N TYR A 84 11.64 2.90 1.64
CA TYR A 84 11.78 4.03 2.57
C TYR A 84 13.24 4.48 2.73
N LYS A 85 14.17 3.54 2.92
CA LYS A 85 15.61 3.85 3.04
C LYS A 85 16.15 4.50 1.76
N MET A 86 15.79 3.97 0.60
CA MET A 86 16.22 4.49 -0.69
C MET A 86 15.65 5.89 -0.93
N HIS A 87 14.38 6.11 -0.61
CA HIS A 87 13.75 7.42 -0.65
C HIS A 87 14.49 8.43 0.25
N ASN A 88 14.78 8.07 1.50
CA ASN A 88 15.54 8.94 2.42
C ASN A 88 16.97 9.22 1.95
N ALA A 89 17.64 8.24 1.34
CA ALA A 89 18.97 8.42 0.77
C ALA A 89 18.94 9.40 -0.41
N ILE A 90 17.95 9.29 -1.30
CA ILE A 90 17.74 10.21 -2.42
C ILE A 90 17.47 11.63 -1.90
N ASN A 91 16.62 11.77 -0.88
CA ASN A 91 16.29 13.07 -0.30
C ASN A 91 17.48 13.74 0.38
N LYS A 92 18.36 12.97 1.02
CA LYS A 92 19.59 13.49 1.65
C LYS A 92 20.58 14.04 0.62
N THR A 93 20.60 13.47 -0.59
CA THR A 93 21.51 13.90 -1.68
C THR A 93 20.96 15.09 -2.48
N ARG A 94 19.64 15.27 -2.54
CA ARG A 94 19.04 16.43 -3.23
C ARG A 94 19.05 17.66 -2.31
N LYS A 95 19.73 18.73 -2.71
CA LYS A 95 19.64 20.06 -2.08
C LYS A 95 18.33 20.80 -2.41
N GLU A 96 17.58 20.34 -3.40
CA GLU A 96 16.36 21.02 -3.86
C GLU A 96 15.12 20.66 -3.04
N GLN A 97 14.40 21.71 -2.63
CA GLN A 97 13.14 21.68 -1.87
C GLN A 97 11.92 21.13 -2.64
N LEU A 98 12.10 20.43 -3.78
CA LEU A 98 10.98 19.90 -4.58
C LEU A 98 10.06 18.93 -3.81
N LEU A 99 10.55 18.37 -2.70
CA LEU A 99 9.80 17.48 -1.80
C LEU A 99 9.29 18.18 -0.52
N ASN A 100 9.36 19.52 -0.43
CA ASN A 100 8.77 20.25 0.70
C ASN A 100 7.26 20.00 0.82
N ASN A 101 6.59 19.74 -0.30
CA ASN A 101 5.17 19.44 -0.27
C ASN A 101 4.95 18.00 0.19
N THR A 102 4.47 17.84 1.43
CA THR A 102 4.32 16.55 2.11
C THR A 102 3.54 15.53 1.28
N TRP A 103 2.53 15.98 0.52
CA TRP A 103 1.71 15.10 -0.31
C TRP A 103 2.46 14.53 -1.52
N VAL A 104 3.29 15.36 -2.18
CA VAL A 104 4.14 14.92 -3.29
C VAL A 104 5.23 13.98 -2.77
N ASN A 105 5.78 14.27 -1.59
CA ASN A 105 6.78 13.42 -0.96
C ASN A 105 6.23 12.01 -0.64
N LEU A 106 5.00 11.95 -0.11
CA LEU A 106 4.30 10.69 0.14
C LEU A 106 4.03 9.90 -1.15
N LEU A 107 3.60 10.57 -2.23
CA LEU A 107 3.40 9.94 -3.53
C LEU A 107 4.69 9.35 -4.11
N VAL A 108 5.78 10.12 -4.09
CA VAL A 108 7.09 9.66 -4.58
C VAL A 108 7.59 8.49 -3.75
N MET A 109 7.44 8.55 -2.43
CA MET A 109 7.80 7.45 -1.54
C MET A 109 6.96 6.20 -1.83
N SER A 110 5.65 6.36 -2.04
CA SER A 110 4.75 5.26 -2.43
C SER A 110 5.16 4.60 -3.73
N GLY A 111 5.53 5.39 -4.75
CA GLY A 111 5.97 4.83 -6.04
C GLY A 111 7.25 3.99 -5.89
N ILE A 112 8.24 4.48 -5.14
CA ILE A 112 9.49 3.76 -4.89
C ILE A 112 9.21 2.46 -4.11
N MET A 113 8.40 2.53 -3.07
CA MET A 113 8.06 1.35 -2.25
C MET A 113 7.29 0.32 -3.06
N SER A 114 6.34 0.74 -3.89
CA SER A 114 5.53 -0.12 -4.74
C SER A 114 6.34 -0.91 -5.77
N ILE A 115 7.35 -0.30 -6.40
CA ILE A 115 8.22 -1.00 -7.36
C ILE A 115 8.94 -2.18 -6.68
N ILE A 116 9.49 -1.95 -5.48
CA ILE A 116 10.25 -2.98 -4.75
C ILE A 116 9.30 -4.03 -4.18
N ASP A 117 8.15 -3.61 -3.64
CA ASP A 117 7.13 -4.49 -3.07
C ASP A 117 6.50 -5.39 -4.15
N GLY A 118 6.12 -4.83 -5.29
CA GLY A 118 5.60 -5.57 -6.44
C GLY A 118 6.61 -6.56 -7.01
N ALA A 119 7.89 -6.18 -7.14
CA ALA A 119 8.96 -7.09 -7.53
C ALA A 119 9.13 -8.26 -6.55
N THR A 120 9.08 -7.97 -5.25
CA THR A 120 9.24 -8.98 -4.20
C THR A 120 8.06 -9.95 -4.16
N LEU A 121 6.83 -9.45 -4.30
CA LEU A 121 5.62 -10.28 -4.31
C LEU A 121 5.49 -11.10 -5.58
N ALA A 122 5.86 -10.55 -6.74
CA ALA A 122 5.87 -11.28 -7.99
C ALA A 122 6.86 -12.44 -7.97
N LEU A 123 8.06 -12.26 -7.40
CA LEU A 123 9.03 -13.34 -7.21
C LEU A 123 8.54 -14.45 -6.27
N LEU A 124 7.68 -14.12 -5.31
CA LEU A 124 7.32 -15.03 -4.22
C LEU A 124 5.99 -15.78 -4.44
N ASN A 125 5.04 -15.20 -5.19
CA ASN A 125 3.68 -15.75 -5.32
C ASN A 125 3.21 -15.92 -6.78
N PHE A 126 3.97 -15.47 -7.78
CA PHE A 126 3.51 -15.49 -9.18
C PHE A 126 4.34 -16.48 -10.01
N ASP A 127 3.72 -17.61 -10.40
CA ASP A 127 4.30 -18.59 -11.33
C ASP A 127 4.11 -18.20 -12.82
N GLY A 128 3.49 -17.05 -13.08
CA GLY A 128 3.29 -16.50 -14.42
C GLY A 128 4.43 -15.60 -14.90
N ASP A 129 4.17 -14.79 -15.94
CA ASP A 129 5.14 -13.81 -16.43
C ASP A 129 5.45 -12.74 -15.38
N PHE A 130 6.71 -12.69 -14.95
CA PHE A 130 7.21 -11.83 -13.87
C PHE A 130 6.85 -10.37 -14.09
N LEU A 131 7.00 -9.87 -15.33
CA LEU A 131 6.69 -8.49 -15.67
C LEU A 131 5.20 -8.16 -15.44
N THR A 132 4.31 -9.07 -15.85
CA THR A 132 2.87 -8.89 -15.69
C THR A 132 2.46 -8.82 -14.21
N GLY A 133 3.05 -9.66 -13.36
CA GLY A 133 2.84 -9.62 -11.91
C GLY A 133 3.31 -8.31 -11.28
N VAL A 134 4.53 -7.87 -11.61
CA VAL A 134 5.10 -6.61 -11.10
C VAL A 134 4.26 -5.40 -11.51
N PHE A 135 3.87 -5.31 -12.78
CA PHE A 135 3.03 -4.20 -13.25
C PHE A 135 1.64 -4.22 -12.61
N GLY A 136 1.07 -5.39 -12.37
CA GLY A 136 -0.19 -5.53 -11.63
C GLY A 136 -0.11 -4.94 -10.23
N TYR A 137 0.84 -5.43 -9.41
CA TYR A 137 1.04 -4.93 -8.05
C TYR A 137 1.38 -3.43 -8.04
N LEU A 138 2.19 -2.97 -8.99
CA LEU A 138 2.57 -1.56 -9.10
C LEU A 138 1.36 -0.65 -9.36
N ILE A 139 0.49 -1.04 -10.29
CA ILE A 139 -0.73 -0.28 -10.60
C ILE A 139 -1.67 -0.28 -9.38
N GLY A 140 -1.87 -1.44 -8.74
CA GLY A 140 -2.74 -1.59 -7.57
C GLY A 140 -2.28 -0.78 -6.36
N ASP A 141 -0.98 -0.73 -6.12
CA ASP A 141 -0.37 0.01 -5.01
C ASP A 141 -0.40 1.52 -5.22
N ILE A 142 -0.08 2.01 -6.43
CA ILE A 142 -0.13 3.45 -6.75
C ILE A 142 -1.58 3.94 -6.72
N ALA A 143 -2.51 3.18 -7.29
CA ALA A 143 -3.94 3.49 -7.21
C ALA A 143 -4.42 3.47 -5.75
N GLY A 144 -4.07 2.43 -4.99
CA GLY A 144 -4.41 2.30 -3.57
C GLY A 144 -3.89 3.47 -2.73
N ALA A 145 -2.65 3.89 -2.93
CA ALA A 145 -2.06 5.04 -2.24
C ALA A 145 -2.74 6.36 -2.62
N PHE A 146 -3.03 6.57 -3.90
CA PHE A 146 -3.74 7.76 -4.38
C PHE A 146 -5.14 7.88 -3.74
N PHE A 147 -5.93 6.81 -3.80
CA PHE A 147 -7.27 6.79 -3.20
C PHE A 147 -7.24 6.94 -1.68
N PHE A 148 -6.28 6.31 -0.99
CA PHE A 148 -6.09 6.48 0.44
C PHE A 148 -5.87 7.95 0.81
N MET A 149 -5.05 8.67 0.03
CA MET A 149 -4.83 10.09 0.26
C MET A 149 -6.07 10.95 0.00
N VAL A 150 -6.85 10.64 -1.03
CA VAL A 150 -8.13 11.34 -1.28
C VAL A 150 -9.06 11.17 -0.08
N ILE A 151 -9.20 9.95 0.43
CA ILE A 151 -10.02 9.67 1.62
C ILE A 151 -9.51 10.46 2.84
N ALA A 152 -8.19 10.48 3.07
CA ALA A 152 -7.60 11.23 4.17
C ALA A 152 -7.88 12.74 4.08
N LEU A 153 -7.82 13.32 2.87
CA LEU A 153 -8.16 14.73 2.62
C LEU A 153 -9.64 15.02 2.87
N TYR A 154 -10.54 14.10 2.48
CA TYR A 154 -11.97 14.24 2.76
C TYR A 154 -12.27 14.18 4.25
N ILE A 155 -11.66 13.24 4.99
CA ILE A 155 -11.80 13.16 6.46
C ILE A 155 -11.29 14.44 7.11
N TYR A 156 -10.13 14.95 6.69
CA TYR A 156 -9.58 16.20 7.20
C TYR A 156 -10.52 17.39 6.95
N ARG A 157 -11.06 17.52 5.73
CA ARG A 157 -12.04 18.56 5.39
C ARG A 157 -13.30 18.45 6.23
N TYR A 158 -13.80 17.23 6.44
CA TYR A 158 -14.98 16.99 7.27
C TYR A 158 -14.76 17.37 8.74
N ASN A 159 -13.61 16.98 9.31
CA ASN A 159 -13.25 17.36 10.69
C ASN A 159 -13.08 18.88 10.83
N LYS A 160 -12.49 19.55 9.85
CA LYS A 160 -12.37 21.00 9.83
C LYS A 160 -13.73 21.70 9.76
N PHE A 161 -14.66 21.15 8.96
CA PHE A 161 -16.03 21.65 8.89
C PHE A 161 -16.78 21.48 10.22
N LEU A 162 -16.66 20.32 10.87
CA LEU A 162 -17.25 20.09 12.19
C LEU A 162 -16.67 21.02 13.25
N SER A 163 -15.35 21.18 13.29
CA SER A 163 -14.68 22.09 14.24
C SER A 163 -15.06 23.56 14.01
N SER A 164 -15.41 23.96 12.79
CA SER A 164 -15.82 25.34 12.48
C SER A 164 -17.29 25.63 12.79
N ASN A 165 -18.15 24.61 12.86
CA ASN A 165 -19.58 24.75 13.14
C ASN A 165 -19.95 24.43 14.59
N PHE A 166 -19.09 23.73 15.33
CA PHE A 166 -19.38 23.25 16.69
C PHE A 166 -18.27 23.56 17.72
N GLY A 167 -17.31 24.44 17.38
CA GLY A 167 -16.28 24.94 18.30
C GLY A 167 -16.45 26.43 18.54
#